data_AF-A0A7W0V5P1-F1
#
_entry.id   AF-A0A7W0V5P1-F1
#
_cell.length_a   1.000
_cell.length_b   1.000
_cell.length_c   1.000
_cell.angle_alpha   90.00
_cell.angle_beta   90.00
_cell.angle_gamma   90.00
#
_symmetry.space_group_name_H-M   'P 1'
#
loop_
_entity.id
_entity.type
_entity.pdbx_description
1 polymer ?
#
loop_
_entity_poly.entity_id
_entity_poly.type
_entity_poly.pdbx_seq_one_letter_code
_entity_poly.pdbx_strand_id
1 'polypeptide(L)'
;MLEAAAIIGCPIDPDVLQRVAGSAAADVEDALASGMLLDHGRTLTFRHELAREAILSAIPASRRVTLFRRVLQVLETIAGVPRDLARLAHYAEAAGNQAAVLRYAPAAARRAARFQAHREEADQYARALRFAASLPPVQRAELLEAWSYACYLTAQIEQALTAREAALQIWNTLGDARKEGENRCHLANLLWAQARIVDDEREAEAAVTLMEQFPAGPELAMAYGTLARLRGATRDAAAAIFMGERAIALAERAGSTETLIDALITVGEARLALGEIDGGQQQVEASMRLAIDAGLDGLTARAHQSGPRVCRVRPVARGDTASRTRHWVLHRPRSRPPPLPHDGLARSLSSQTGQLGRRTKSGELGAECA
;
A
#
# COMPACT_ATOMS: atom_id res chain seq x y z
N MET A 1 -1.63 16.49 -36.95
CA MET A 1 -0.80 15.30 -36.61
C MET A 1 -0.01 15.50 -35.30
N LEU A 2 0.79 16.56 -35.13
CA LEU A 2 1.60 16.78 -33.91
C LEU A 2 0.79 16.83 -32.59
N GLU A 3 -0.44 17.35 -32.60
CA GLU A 3 -1.34 17.28 -31.43
C GLU A 3 -1.64 15.83 -31.01
N ALA A 4 -1.89 14.94 -31.97
CA ALA A 4 -2.16 13.53 -31.71
C ALA A 4 -0.91 12.83 -31.17
N ALA A 5 0.27 13.12 -31.75
CA ALA A 5 1.55 12.66 -31.24
C ALA A 5 1.77 13.10 -29.78
N ALA A 6 1.49 14.36 -29.45
CA ALA A 6 1.65 14.90 -28.11
C ALA A 6 0.73 14.21 -27.07
N ILE A 7 -0.47 13.81 -27.50
CA ILE A 7 -1.45 13.07 -26.68
C ILE A 7 -1.06 11.59 -26.52
N ILE A 8 -0.53 10.95 -27.56
CA ILE A 8 -0.06 9.56 -27.50
C ILE A 8 1.12 9.44 -26.52
N GLY A 9 1.95 10.48 -26.42
CA GLY A 9 3.05 10.53 -25.46
C GLY A 9 4.26 9.73 -25.94
N CYS A 10 5.02 9.14 -25.02
CA CYS A 10 6.24 8.42 -25.34
C CYS A 10 6.17 6.95 -24.86
N PRO A 11 6.54 5.96 -25.69
CA PRO A 11 6.84 6.07 -27.13
C PRO A 11 5.57 6.21 -27.99
N ILE A 12 5.71 6.78 -29.19
CA ILE A 12 4.64 6.92 -30.18
C ILE A 12 4.71 5.73 -31.15
N ASP A 13 3.64 4.94 -31.19
CA ASP A 13 3.45 3.92 -32.22
C ASP A 13 2.97 4.61 -33.53
N PRO A 14 3.68 4.46 -34.67
CA PRO A 14 3.31 5.08 -35.94
C PRO A 14 1.90 4.70 -36.42
N ASP A 15 1.48 3.44 -36.24
CA ASP A 15 0.17 2.95 -36.67
C ASP A 15 -0.94 3.58 -35.80
N VAL A 16 -0.69 3.70 -34.49
CA VAL A 16 -1.59 4.43 -33.58
C VAL A 16 -1.68 5.89 -33.98
N LEU A 17 -0.55 6.55 -34.25
CA LEU A 17 -0.50 7.96 -34.65
C LEU A 17 -1.33 8.20 -35.91
N GLN A 18 -1.14 7.38 -36.94
CA GLN A 18 -1.84 7.52 -38.21
C GLN A 18 -3.35 7.36 -38.04
N ARG A 19 -3.79 6.33 -37.30
CA ARG A 19 -5.21 6.06 -37.04
C ARG A 19 -5.88 7.15 -36.19
N VAL A 20 -5.16 7.74 -35.22
CA VAL A 20 -5.69 8.80 -34.34
C VAL A 20 -5.76 10.14 -35.05
N ALA A 21 -4.68 10.50 -35.75
CA ALA A 21 -4.58 11.77 -36.48
C ALA A 21 -5.47 11.80 -37.73
N GLY A 22 -5.75 10.63 -38.33
CA GLY A 22 -6.41 10.54 -39.64
C GLY A 22 -5.55 11.15 -40.75
N SER A 23 -4.23 11.15 -40.56
CA SER A 23 -3.24 11.83 -41.41
C SER A 23 -2.70 10.91 -42.50
N ALA A 24 -2.26 11.50 -43.62
CA ALA A 24 -1.52 10.77 -44.64
C ALA A 24 -0.11 10.43 -44.14
N ALA A 25 0.55 9.45 -44.77
CA ALA A 25 1.94 9.12 -44.44
C ALA A 25 2.88 10.34 -44.61
N ALA A 26 2.60 11.18 -45.60
CA ALA A 26 3.34 12.43 -45.86
C ALA A 26 3.37 13.38 -44.64
N ASP A 27 2.28 13.46 -43.87
CA ASP A 27 2.26 14.34 -42.68
C ASP A 27 3.26 13.87 -41.61
N VAL A 28 3.48 12.55 -41.49
CA VAL A 28 4.46 11.98 -40.55
C VAL A 28 5.89 12.27 -41.04
N GLU A 29 6.13 12.13 -42.35
CA GLU A 29 7.40 12.48 -42.98
C GLU A 29 7.75 13.96 -42.77
N ASP A 30 6.79 14.87 -42.86
CA ASP A 30 7.00 16.30 -42.60
C ASP A 30 7.43 16.58 -41.15
N ALA A 31 6.89 15.85 -40.15
CA ALA A 31 7.35 15.99 -38.76
C ALA A 31 8.74 15.41 -38.51
N LEU A 32 9.12 14.38 -39.25
CA LEU A 32 10.49 13.84 -39.22
C LEU A 32 11.46 14.82 -39.90
N ALA A 33 11.09 15.35 -41.07
CA ALA A 33 11.90 16.30 -41.83
C ALA A 33 12.12 17.63 -41.07
N SER A 34 11.09 18.11 -40.36
CA SER A 34 11.21 19.28 -39.47
C SER A 34 12.01 19.02 -38.19
N GLY A 35 12.32 17.75 -37.87
CA GLY A 35 13.06 17.35 -36.68
C GLY A 35 12.26 17.45 -35.38
N MET A 36 10.94 17.61 -35.46
CA MET A 36 10.04 17.63 -34.31
C MET A 36 9.88 16.23 -33.71
N LEU A 37 9.76 15.24 -34.59
CA LEU A 37 9.77 13.83 -34.22
C LEU A 37 11.08 13.17 -34.66
N LEU A 38 11.48 12.15 -33.91
CA LEU A 38 12.64 11.32 -34.19
C LEU A 38 12.20 9.87 -34.34
N ASP A 39 12.66 9.22 -35.40
CA ASP A 39 12.43 7.81 -35.65
C ASP A 39 13.46 6.94 -34.90
N HIS A 40 12.97 5.95 -34.16
CA HIS A 40 13.76 4.94 -33.45
C HIS A 40 13.50 3.53 -34.01
N GLY A 41 13.09 3.44 -35.27
CA GLY A 41 12.81 2.23 -36.03
C GLY A 41 11.38 1.74 -35.84
N ARG A 42 10.99 1.35 -34.61
CA ARG A 42 9.63 0.84 -34.33
C ARG A 42 8.69 1.89 -33.73
N THR A 43 9.24 2.99 -33.24
CA THR A 43 8.50 4.02 -32.53
C THR A 43 9.05 5.39 -32.84
N LEU A 44 8.19 6.40 -32.78
CA LEU A 44 8.58 7.80 -32.86
C LEU A 44 8.65 8.40 -31.45
N THR A 45 9.46 9.41 -31.27
CA THR A 45 9.49 10.23 -30.04
C THR A 45 9.61 11.70 -30.40
N PHE A 46 9.23 12.59 -29.48
CA PHE A 46 9.57 14.00 -29.62
C PHE A 46 11.06 14.20 -29.39
N ARG A 47 11.71 15.03 -30.22
CA ARG A 47 13.11 15.42 -29.99
C ARG A 47 13.29 16.05 -28.61
N HIS A 48 12.32 16.84 -28.17
CA HIS A 48 12.34 17.53 -26.89
C HIS A 48 11.01 17.36 -26.15
N GLU A 49 11.06 16.90 -24.91
CA GLU A 49 9.87 16.73 -24.07
C GLU A 49 9.15 18.06 -23.81
N LEU A 50 9.90 19.16 -23.66
CA LEU A 50 9.34 20.51 -23.54
C LEU A 50 8.53 20.93 -24.78
N ALA A 51 8.92 20.50 -25.98
CA ALA A 51 8.15 20.78 -27.19
C ALA A 51 6.83 20.00 -27.19
N ARG A 52 6.85 18.74 -26.72
CA ARG A 52 5.63 17.94 -26.53
C ARG A 52 4.68 18.62 -25.55
N GLU A 53 5.19 19.07 -24.40
CA GLU A 53 4.40 19.76 -23.38
C GLU A 53 3.84 21.11 -23.87
N ALA A 54 4.62 21.89 -24.62
CA ALA A 54 4.18 23.14 -25.23
C ALA A 54 3.02 22.90 -26.22
N ILE A 55 3.12 21.86 -27.05
CA ILE A 55 2.02 21.48 -27.95
C ILE A 55 0.82 21.01 -27.12
N LEU A 56 1.01 20.09 -26.18
CA LEU A 56 -0.06 19.51 -25.37
C LEU A 56 -0.85 20.58 -24.59
N SER A 57 -0.14 21.57 -24.03
CA SER A 57 -0.75 22.68 -23.29
C SER A 57 -1.52 23.65 -24.20
N ALA A 58 -1.08 23.82 -25.45
CA ALA A 58 -1.76 24.64 -26.45
C ALA A 58 -3.05 23.99 -27.01
N ILE A 59 -3.24 22.67 -26.87
CA ILE A 59 -4.44 21.98 -27.35
C ILE A 59 -5.67 22.43 -26.53
N PRO A 60 -6.73 22.97 -27.17
CA PRO A 60 -7.97 23.31 -26.48
C PRO A 60 -8.59 22.10 -25.76
N ALA A 61 -9.19 22.31 -24.58
CA ALA A 61 -9.68 21.22 -23.73
C ALA A 61 -10.63 20.24 -24.45
N SER A 62 -11.59 20.75 -25.22
CA SER A 62 -12.55 19.93 -26.00
C SER A 62 -11.85 19.08 -27.07
N ARG A 63 -10.83 19.65 -27.73
CA ARG A 63 -10.00 18.94 -28.70
C ARG A 63 -9.17 17.86 -28.03
N ARG A 64 -8.61 18.15 -26.86
CA ARG A 64 -7.83 17.21 -26.06
C ARG A 64 -8.62 15.96 -25.68
N VAL A 65 -9.83 16.14 -25.14
CA VAL A 65 -10.75 15.04 -24.81
C VAL A 65 -11.10 14.21 -26.04
N THR A 66 -11.32 14.87 -27.19
CA THR A 66 -11.61 14.17 -28.45
C THR A 66 -10.43 13.31 -28.90
N LEU A 67 -9.20 13.83 -28.82
CA LEU A 67 -8.00 13.08 -29.16
C LEU A 67 -7.77 11.91 -28.20
N PHE A 68 -7.91 12.11 -26.89
CA PHE A 68 -7.82 11.02 -25.91
C PHE A 68 -8.85 9.91 -26.16
N ARG A 69 -10.09 10.28 -26.49
CA ARG A 69 -11.13 9.31 -26.86
C ARG A 69 -10.75 8.50 -28.11
N ARG A 70 -10.18 9.15 -29.13
CA ARG A 70 -9.71 8.46 -30.34
C ARG A 70 -8.54 7.51 -30.04
N VAL A 71 -7.57 7.94 -29.23
CA VAL A 71 -6.45 7.08 -28.80
C VAL A 71 -6.98 5.85 -28.08
N LEU A 72 -7.89 6.03 -27.12
CA LEU A 72 -8.53 4.90 -26.42
C LEU A 72 -9.18 3.92 -27.39
N GLN A 73 -10.02 4.41 -28.32
CA GLN A 73 -10.70 3.57 -29.31
C GLN A 73 -9.71 2.79 -30.19
N VAL A 74 -8.64 3.45 -30.66
CA VAL A 74 -7.62 2.80 -31.47
C VAL A 74 -6.93 1.69 -30.68
N LEU A 75 -6.49 1.96 -29.45
CA LEU A 75 -5.82 0.98 -28.61
C LEU A 75 -6.72 -0.21 -28.23
N GLU A 76 -8.03 0.01 -28.08
CA GLU A 76 -8.98 -1.08 -27.82
C GLU A 76 -9.13 -2.05 -29.01
N THR A 77 -8.94 -1.56 -30.23
CA THR A 77 -9.10 -2.33 -31.48
C THR A 77 -7.84 -3.08 -31.92
N ILE A 78 -6.66 -2.71 -31.43
CA ILE A 78 -5.41 -3.37 -31.83
C ILE A 78 -5.35 -4.76 -31.20
N ALA A 79 -5.48 -5.79 -32.04
CA ALA A 79 -5.35 -7.19 -31.64
C ALA A 79 -3.88 -7.61 -31.55
N GLY A 80 -3.55 -8.53 -30.63
CA GLY A 80 -2.21 -9.15 -30.53
C GLY A 80 -1.17 -8.40 -29.70
N VAL A 81 -1.41 -7.14 -29.32
CA VAL A 81 -0.55 -6.42 -28.36
C VAL A 81 -1.07 -6.69 -26.94
N PRO A 82 -0.20 -7.07 -25.97
CA PRO A 82 -0.59 -7.12 -24.57
C PRO A 82 -1.20 -5.78 -24.18
N ARG A 83 -2.49 -5.78 -23.81
CA ARG A 83 -3.19 -4.54 -23.46
C ARG A 83 -2.55 -3.98 -22.20
N ASP A 84 -1.84 -2.86 -22.36
CA ASP A 84 -1.40 -2.05 -21.24
C ASP A 84 -2.65 -1.42 -20.60
N LEU A 85 -3.15 -2.09 -19.56
CA LEU A 85 -4.36 -1.71 -18.84
C LEU A 85 -4.19 -0.35 -18.15
N ALA A 86 -2.99 -0.03 -17.66
CA ALA A 86 -2.69 1.24 -17.02
C ALA A 86 -2.79 2.37 -18.04
N ARG A 87 -2.25 2.16 -19.25
CA ARG A 87 -2.36 3.11 -20.37
C ARG A 87 -3.80 3.29 -20.85
N LEU A 88 -4.58 2.21 -20.96
CA LEU A 88 -6.01 2.30 -21.29
C LEU A 88 -6.80 3.07 -20.22
N ALA A 89 -6.53 2.83 -18.94
CA ALA A 89 -7.14 3.54 -17.83
C ALA A 89 -6.76 5.04 -17.82
N HIS A 90 -5.51 5.36 -18.18
CA HIS A 90 -5.05 6.73 -18.37
C HIS A 90 -5.89 7.48 -19.42
N TYR A 91 -5.99 6.92 -20.63
CA TYR A 91 -6.76 7.54 -21.70
C TYR A 91 -8.26 7.56 -21.43
N ALA A 92 -8.80 6.56 -20.73
CA ALA A 92 -10.20 6.55 -20.33
C ALA A 92 -10.55 7.71 -19.38
N GLU A 93 -9.72 7.99 -18.37
CA GLU A 93 -9.91 9.14 -17.47
C GLU A 93 -9.80 10.45 -18.25
N ALA A 94 -8.75 10.59 -19.06
CA ALA A 94 -8.49 11.81 -19.83
C ALA A 94 -9.58 12.08 -20.90
N ALA A 95 -10.27 11.04 -21.37
CA ALA A 95 -11.41 11.14 -22.27
C ALA A 95 -12.76 11.34 -21.55
N GLY A 96 -12.79 11.29 -20.21
CA GLY A 96 -14.01 11.31 -19.40
C GLY A 96 -14.91 10.08 -19.60
N ASN A 97 -14.36 8.96 -20.07
CA ASN A 97 -15.13 7.75 -20.32
C ASN A 97 -15.26 6.90 -19.04
N GLN A 98 -16.30 7.18 -18.25
CA GLN A 98 -16.55 6.53 -16.97
C GLN A 98 -16.55 4.99 -17.07
N ALA A 99 -17.25 4.42 -18.05
CA ALA A 99 -17.37 2.97 -18.20
C ALA A 99 -16.00 2.31 -18.47
N ALA A 100 -15.18 2.94 -19.32
CA ALA A 100 -13.83 2.45 -19.60
C ALA A 100 -12.89 2.59 -18.39
N VAL A 101 -13.00 3.67 -17.60
CA VAL A 101 -12.20 3.83 -16.37
C VAL A 101 -12.52 2.70 -15.39
N LEU A 102 -13.81 2.47 -15.12
CA LEU A 102 -14.27 1.44 -14.19
C LEU A 102 -13.95 0.01 -14.65
N ARG A 103 -13.74 -0.18 -15.96
CA ARG A 103 -13.27 -1.44 -16.52
C ARG A 103 -11.76 -1.62 -16.39
N TYR A 104 -10.97 -0.64 -16.82
CA TYR A 104 -9.53 -0.80 -16.98
C TYR A 104 -8.74 -0.48 -15.72
N ALA A 105 -9.14 0.52 -14.94
CA ALA A 105 -8.36 0.94 -13.77
C ALA A 105 -8.31 -0.16 -12.67
N PRO A 106 -9.42 -0.80 -12.25
CA PRO A 106 -9.34 -1.91 -11.30
C PRO A 106 -8.57 -3.12 -11.85
N ALA A 107 -8.64 -3.36 -13.16
CA ALA A 107 -7.88 -4.44 -13.80
C ALA A 107 -6.37 -4.14 -13.85
N ALA A 108 -6.00 -2.88 -14.09
CA ALA A 108 -4.63 -2.40 -14.00
C ALA A 108 -4.10 -2.53 -12.56
N ALA A 109 -4.90 -2.14 -11.56
CA ALA A 109 -4.56 -2.27 -10.15
C ALA A 109 -4.24 -3.73 -9.78
N ARG A 110 -5.13 -4.67 -10.12
CA ARG A 110 -4.89 -6.11 -9.90
C ARG A 110 -3.67 -6.63 -10.63
N ARG A 111 -3.33 -6.08 -11.81
CA ARG A 111 -2.10 -6.44 -12.52
C ARG A 111 -0.87 -5.92 -11.79
N ALA A 112 -0.89 -4.66 -11.33
CA ALA A 112 0.18 -4.06 -10.55
C ALA A 112 0.43 -4.83 -9.24
N ALA A 113 -0.63 -5.24 -8.55
CA ALA A 113 -0.57 -6.06 -7.33
C ALA A 113 0.21 -7.37 -7.54
N ARG A 114 0.02 -8.05 -8.68
CA ARG A 114 0.76 -9.28 -9.03
C ARG A 114 2.26 -9.08 -9.22
N PHE A 115 2.69 -7.85 -9.50
CA PHE A 115 4.10 -7.46 -9.60
C PHE A 115 4.58 -6.69 -8.36
N GLN A 116 3.79 -6.69 -7.28
CA GLN A 116 4.06 -5.95 -6.03
C GLN A 116 4.27 -4.45 -6.23
N ALA A 117 3.74 -3.90 -7.33
CA ALA A 117 3.76 -2.48 -7.62
C ALA A 117 2.62 -1.77 -6.87
N HIS A 118 2.63 -1.85 -5.54
CA HIS A 118 1.50 -1.41 -4.70
C HIS A 118 1.21 0.09 -4.78
N ARG A 119 2.20 0.92 -5.14
CA ARG A 119 1.97 2.35 -5.42
C ARG A 119 1.11 2.53 -6.67
N GLU A 120 1.44 1.82 -7.74
CA GLU A 120 0.63 1.85 -8.96
C GLU A 120 -0.75 1.23 -8.72
N GLU A 121 -0.83 0.16 -7.94
CA GLU A 121 -2.11 -0.42 -7.52
C GLU A 121 -3.01 0.61 -6.83
N ALA A 122 -2.49 1.34 -5.84
CA ALA A 122 -3.22 2.39 -5.14
C ALA A 122 -3.64 3.52 -6.09
N ASP A 123 -2.75 3.96 -6.99
CA ASP A 123 -3.05 5.03 -7.96
C ASP A 123 -4.15 4.62 -8.94
N GLN A 124 -4.18 3.36 -9.37
CA GLN A 124 -5.20 2.83 -10.28
C GLN A 124 -6.56 2.66 -9.57
N TYR A 125 -6.59 2.19 -8.32
CA TYR A 125 -7.84 2.18 -7.56
C TYR A 125 -8.35 3.60 -7.25
N ALA A 126 -7.46 4.53 -6.91
CA ALA A 126 -7.81 5.94 -6.75
C ALA A 126 -8.42 6.54 -8.04
N ARG A 127 -7.84 6.22 -9.20
CA ARG A 127 -8.40 6.57 -10.52
C ARG A 127 -9.82 6.03 -10.70
N ALA A 128 -10.07 4.77 -10.37
CA ALA A 128 -11.40 4.18 -10.45
C ALA A 128 -12.41 4.88 -9.53
N LEU A 129 -11.99 5.21 -8.29
CA LEU A 129 -12.85 5.83 -7.28
C LEU A 129 -13.35 7.22 -7.67
N ARG A 130 -12.58 7.99 -8.45
CA ARG A 130 -13.04 9.29 -9.02
C ARG A 130 -14.29 9.16 -9.89
N PHE A 131 -14.55 7.96 -10.42
CA PHE A 131 -15.66 7.66 -11.33
C PHE A 131 -16.69 6.69 -10.71
N ALA A 132 -16.53 6.33 -9.43
CA ALA A 132 -17.31 5.28 -8.78
C ALA A 132 -18.66 5.75 -8.19
N ALA A 133 -19.00 7.04 -8.28
CA ALA A 133 -20.19 7.60 -7.62
C ALA A 133 -21.52 6.95 -8.06
N SER A 134 -21.59 6.48 -9.31
CA SER A 134 -22.79 5.81 -9.86
C SER A 134 -22.69 4.28 -9.86
N LEU A 135 -21.64 3.71 -9.27
CA LEU A 135 -21.57 2.26 -9.10
C LEU A 135 -22.63 1.77 -8.09
N PRO A 136 -23.12 0.54 -8.25
CA PRO A 136 -23.87 -0.14 -7.20
C PRO A 136 -23.11 -0.11 -5.87
N PRO A 137 -23.80 0.04 -4.71
CA PRO A 137 -23.14 0.18 -3.41
C PRO A 137 -22.11 -0.92 -3.11
N VAL A 138 -22.46 -2.18 -3.39
CA VAL A 138 -21.56 -3.35 -3.24
C VAL A 138 -20.24 -3.15 -3.98
N GLN A 139 -20.30 -2.81 -5.28
CA GLN A 139 -19.10 -2.63 -6.11
C GLN A 139 -18.26 -1.43 -5.64
N ARG A 140 -18.90 -0.38 -5.13
CA ARG A 140 -18.20 0.77 -4.57
C ARG A 140 -17.48 0.42 -3.27
N ALA A 141 -18.11 -0.38 -2.41
CA ALA A 141 -17.50 -0.83 -1.15
C ALA A 141 -16.30 -1.73 -1.42
N GLU A 142 -16.43 -2.72 -2.31
CA GLU A 142 -15.31 -3.60 -2.73
C GLU A 142 -14.13 -2.78 -3.30
N LEU A 143 -14.41 -1.73 -4.07
CA LEU A 143 -13.38 -0.86 -4.63
C LEU A 143 -12.66 -0.04 -3.55
N LEU A 144 -13.40 0.45 -2.55
CA LEU A 144 -12.86 1.14 -1.38
C LEU A 144 -12.00 0.21 -0.51
N GLU A 145 -12.45 -1.03 -0.31
CA GLU A 145 -11.70 -2.07 0.40
C GLU A 145 -10.36 -2.36 -0.29
N ALA A 146 -10.38 -2.54 -1.61
CA ALA A 146 -9.18 -2.80 -2.40
C ALA A 146 -8.21 -1.61 -2.39
N TRP A 147 -8.73 -0.39 -2.52
CA TRP A 147 -7.91 0.82 -2.41
C TRP A 147 -7.29 0.98 -1.03
N SER A 148 -8.07 0.75 0.03
CA SER A 148 -7.59 0.80 1.41
C SER A 148 -6.42 -0.16 1.64
N TYR A 149 -6.52 -1.38 1.11
CA TYR A 149 -5.46 -2.38 1.23
C TYR A 149 -4.17 -1.93 0.51
N ALA A 150 -4.28 -1.42 -0.73
CA ALA A 150 -3.13 -0.90 -1.46
C ALA A 150 -2.48 0.32 -0.77
N CYS A 151 -3.29 1.21 -0.17
CA CYS A 151 -2.81 2.33 0.62
C CYS A 151 -2.07 1.87 1.89
N TYR A 152 -2.58 0.84 2.56
CA TYR A 152 -1.90 0.24 3.72
C TYR A 152 -0.50 -0.28 3.36
N LEU A 153 -0.39 -1.06 2.28
CA LEU A 153 0.89 -1.61 1.81
C LEU A 153 1.91 -0.55 1.39
N THR A 154 1.45 0.67 1.10
CA THR A 154 2.28 1.80 0.71
C THR A 154 2.43 2.86 1.80
N ALA A 155 2.05 2.53 3.04
CA ALA A 155 2.11 3.40 4.22
C ALA A 155 1.28 4.70 4.13
N GLN A 156 0.27 4.72 3.26
CA GLN A 156 -0.71 5.80 3.13
C GLN A 156 -1.88 5.57 4.10
N ILE A 157 -1.59 5.57 5.40
CA ILE A 157 -2.51 5.05 6.43
C ILE A 157 -3.80 5.88 6.56
N GLU A 158 -3.73 7.20 6.46
CA GLU A 158 -4.91 8.09 6.52
C GLU A 158 -5.90 7.80 5.37
N GLN A 159 -5.38 7.62 4.16
CA GLN A 159 -6.18 7.23 3.00
C GLN A 159 -6.79 5.84 3.21
N ALA A 160 -6.02 4.90 3.75
CA ALA A 160 -6.50 3.55 4.03
C ALA A 160 -7.65 3.53 5.05
N LEU A 161 -7.54 4.32 6.12
CA LEU A 161 -8.59 4.48 7.13
C LEU A 161 -9.85 5.09 6.53
N THR A 162 -9.72 6.25 5.88
CA THR A 162 -10.85 6.96 5.26
C THR A 162 -11.62 6.04 4.29
N ALA A 163 -10.89 5.29 3.47
CA ALA A 163 -11.49 4.34 2.52
C ALA A 163 -12.22 3.19 3.22
N ARG A 164 -11.62 2.62 4.27
CA ARG A 164 -12.21 1.48 4.99
C ARG A 164 -13.43 1.88 5.81
N GLU A 165 -13.42 3.07 6.42
CA GLU A 165 -14.60 3.64 7.09
C GLU A 165 -15.76 3.85 6.11
N ALA A 166 -15.47 4.37 4.91
CA ALA A 166 -16.47 4.53 3.87
C ALA A 166 -17.05 3.20 3.37
N ALA A 167 -16.21 2.15 3.25
CA ALA A 167 -16.68 0.81 2.89
C ALA A 167 -17.58 0.23 4.00
N LEU A 168 -17.16 0.32 5.26
CA LEU A 168 -17.93 -0.12 6.42
C LEU A 168 -19.32 0.54 6.48
N GLN A 169 -19.41 1.85 6.25
CA GLN A 169 -20.69 2.56 6.21
C GLN A 169 -21.65 2.00 5.14
N ILE A 170 -21.12 1.62 3.97
CA ILE A 170 -21.91 1.01 2.90
C ILE A 170 -22.42 -0.36 3.34
N TRP A 171 -21.56 -1.21 3.89
CA TRP A 171 -21.96 -2.56 4.34
C TRP A 171 -22.97 -2.54 5.47
N ASN A 172 -22.82 -1.61 6.42
CA ASN A 172 -23.80 -1.41 7.48
C ASN A 172 -25.17 -1.01 6.92
N THR A 173 -25.20 -0.14 5.90
CA THR A 173 -26.44 0.27 5.23
C THR A 173 -27.09 -0.90 4.48
N LEU A 174 -26.28 -1.81 3.93
CA LEU A 174 -26.75 -3.02 3.24
C LEU A 174 -27.14 -4.15 4.20
N GLY A 175 -26.77 -4.06 5.48
CA GLY A 175 -27.02 -5.09 6.49
C GLY A 175 -26.17 -6.36 6.31
N ASP A 176 -25.02 -6.26 5.63
CA ASP A 176 -24.10 -7.38 5.46
C ASP A 176 -23.17 -7.51 6.68
N ALA A 177 -23.61 -8.29 7.67
CA ALA A 177 -22.89 -8.46 8.93
C ALA A 177 -21.49 -9.08 8.73
N ARG A 178 -21.31 -9.96 7.74
CA ARG A 178 -20.01 -10.59 7.47
C ARG A 178 -19.01 -9.55 6.98
N LYS A 179 -19.43 -8.72 6.03
CA LYS A 179 -18.60 -7.62 5.54
C LYS A 179 -18.39 -6.53 6.59
N GLU A 180 -19.36 -6.28 7.46
CA GLU A 180 -19.16 -5.41 8.63
C GLU A 180 -18.03 -5.94 9.52
N GLY A 181 -18.09 -7.21 9.92
CA GLY A 181 -17.07 -7.84 10.76
C GLY A 181 -15.68 -7.82 10.11
N GLU A 182 -15.61 -8.11 8.80
CA GLU A 182 -14.37 -8.08 8.03
C GLU A 182 -13.73 -6.67 8.04
N ASN A 183 -14.53 -5.64 7.75
CA ASN A 183 -14.03 -4.27 7.70
C ASN A 183 -13.60 -3.73 9.07
N ARG A 184 -14.28 -4.14 10.15
CA ARG A 184 -13.88 -3.80 11.53
C ARG A 184 -12.51 -4.38 11.88
N CYS A 185 -12.23 -5.62 11.47
CA CYS A 185 -10.91 -6.23 11.66
C CYS A 185 -9.80 -5.42 10.94
N HIS A 186 -10.06 -5.02 9.69
CA HIS A 186 -9.12 -4.19 8.94
C HIS A 186 -8.93 -2.80 9.56
N LEU A 187 -10.00 -2.16 10.05
CA LEU A 187 -9.91 -0.89 10.76
C LEU A 187 -9.07 -1.00 12.03
N ALA A 188 -9.30 -2.05 12.83
CA ALA A 188 -8.51 -2.31 14.03
C ALA A 188 -7.00 -2.41 13.71
N ASN A 189 -6.64 -3.11 12.63
CA ASN A 189 -5.26 -3.21 12.18
C ASN A 189 -4.65 -1.84 11.76
N LEU A 190 -5.44 -1.00 11.08
CA LEU A 190 -5.01 0.33 10.65
C LEU A 190 -4.86 1.31 11.83
N LEU A 191 -5.78 1.26 12.79
CA LEU A 191 -5.75 2.09 14.00
C LEU A 191 -4.53 1.73 14.88
N TRP A 192 -4.22 0.45 14.98
CA TRP A 192 -3.01 -0.03 15.64
C TRP A 192 -1.74 0.53 14.99
N ALA A 193 -1.69 0.58 13.65
CA ALA A 193 -0.55 1.15 12.91
C ALA A 193 -0.36 2.65 13.18
N GLN A 194 -1.40 3.37 13.62
CA GLN A 194 -1.32 4.76 14.09
C GLN A 194 -1.11 4.91 15.60
N ALA A 195 -0.88 3.81 16.33
CA ALA A 195 -0.80 3.78 17.79
C ALA A 195 -2.07 4.31 18.50
N ARG A 196 -3.25 4.16 17.88
CA ARG A 196 -4.56 4.49 18.49
C ARG A 196 -5.12 3.30 19.26
N ILE A 197 -4.44 2.97 20.37
CA ILE A 197 -4.57 1.70 21.12
C ILE A 197 -5.94 1.47 21.80
N VAL A 198 -6.74 2.51 22.03
CA VAL A 198 -8.08 2.33 22.60
C VAL A 198 -9.10 2.05 21.50
N ASP A 199 -8.90 2.66 20.33
CA ASP A 199 -9.83 2.52 19.21
C ASP A 199 -9.63 1.18 18.47
N ASP A 200 -8.39 0.66 18.40
CA ASP A 200 -8.11 -0.62 17.74
C ASP A 200 -8.73 -1.82 18.47
N GLU A 201 -8.53 -1.96 19.78
CA GLU A 201 -9.12 -3.04 20.58
C GLU A 201 -10.64 -3.01 20.53
N ARG A 202 -11.25 -1.82 20.61
CA ARG A 202 -12.71 -1.67 20.51
C ARG A 202 -13.26 -2.20 19.19
N GLU A 203 -12.61 -1.89 18.06
CA GLU A 203 -13.07 -2.40 16.76
C GLU A 203 -12.89 -3.92 16.64
N ALA A 204 -11.78 -4.48 17.16
CA ALA A 204 -11.58 -5.92 17.16
C ALA A 204 -12.58 -6.67 18.05
N GLU A 205 -12.89 -6.14 19.24
CA GLU A 205 -13.92 -6.71 20.13
C GLU A 205 -15.32 -6.61 19.54
N ALA A 206 -15.64 -5.49 18.87
CA ALA A 206 -16.89 -5.34 18.15
C ALA A 206 -17.02 -6.36 17.01
N ALA A 207 -15.93 -6.63 16.27
CA ALA A 207 -15.92 -7.65 15.22
C ALA A 207 -16.16 -9.05 15.80
N VAL A 208 -15.50 -9.42 16.90
CA VAL A 208 -15.72 -10.71 17.57
C VAL A 208 -17.16 -10.84 18.06
N THR A 209 -17.66 -9.83 18.78
CA THR A 209 -19.03 -9.82 19.33
C THR A 209 -20.09 -9.95 18.23
N LEU A 210 -19.86 -9.34 17.07
CA LEU A 210 -20.76 -9.46 15.93
C LEU A 210 -20.68 -10.85 15.30
N MET A 211 -19.48 -11.36 15.05
CA MET A 211 -19.27 -12.64 14.35
C MET A 211 -19.65 -13.87 15.19
N GLU A 212 -19.60 -13.78 16.53
CA GLU A 212 -20.09 -14.84 17.43
C GLU A 212 -21.61 -15.08 17.35
N GLN A 213 -22.37 -14.15 16.76
CA GLN A 213 -23.82 -14.31 16.54
C GLN A 213 -24.15 -15.20 15.34
N PHE A 214 -23.15 -15.56 14.53
CA PHE A 214 -23.30 -16.34 13.30
C PHE A 214 -22.56 -17.69 13.42
N PRO A 215 -22.88 -18.68 12.55
CA PRO A 215 -22.12 -19.92 12.51
C PRO A 215 -20.63 -19.66 12.29
N ALA A 216 -19.79 -20.39 13.03
CA ALA A 216 -18.34 -20.21 12.97
C ALA A 216 -17.82 -20.41 11.54
N GLY A 217 -17.06 -19.43 11.05
CA GLY A 217 -16.56 -19.36 9.69
C GLY A 217 -15.26 -18.54 9.59
N PRO A 218 -14.78 -18.27 8.36
CA PRO A 218 -13.53 -17.53 8.14
C PRO A 218 -13.54 -16.13 8.74
N GLU A 219 -14.70 -15.45 8.76
CA GLU A 219 -14.83 -14.10 9.32
C GLU A 219 -14.62 -14.09 10.85
N LEU A 220 -15.15 -15.10 11.56
CA LEU A 220 -14.90 -15.25 13.00
C LEU A 220 -13.45 -15.64 13.29
N ALA A 221 -12.83 -16.46 12.44
CA ALA A 221 -11.41 -16.78 12.55
C ALA A 221 -10.55 -15.50 12.45
N MET A 222 -10.86 -14.64 11.48
CA MET A 222 -10.16 -13.37 11.30
C MET A 222 -10.37 -12.42 12.48
N ALA A 223 -11.59 -12.36 13.03
CA ALA A 223 -11.87 -11.55 14.22
C ALA A 223 -11.05 -12.00 15.44
N TYR A 224 -11.01 -13.31 15.73
CA TYR A 224 -10.17 -13.82 16.82
C TYR A 224 -8.68 -13.58 16.56
N GLY A 225 -8.19 -13.78 15.33
CA GLY A 225 -6.79 -13.54 14.98
C GLY A 225 -6.39 -12.07 15.16
N THR A 226 -7.26 -11.16 14.73
CA THR A 226 -7.08 -9.71 14.88
C THR A 226 -7.00 -9.34 16.36
N LEU A 227 -7.96 -9.79 17.17
CA LEU A 227 -7.97 -9.50 18.60
C LEU A 227 -6.74 -10.08 19.32
N ALA A 228 -6.35 -11.32 18.99
CA ALA A 228 -5.14 -11.95 19.52
C ALA A 228 -3.90 -11.11 19.22
N ARG A 229 -3.77 -10.62 17.98
CA ARG A 229 -2.65 -9.81 17.52
C ARG A 229 -2.54 -8.47 18.27
N LEU A 230 -3.68 -7.82 18.53
CA LEU A 230 -3.72 -6.52 19.22
C LEU A 230 -3.48 -6.62 20.73
N ARG A 231 -3.95 -7.71 21.36
CA ARG A 231 -3.59 -8.03 22.75
C ARG A 231 -2.10 -8.32 22.86
N GLY A 232 -1.53 -9.03 21.89
CA GLY A 232 -0.10 -9.12 21.65
C GLY A 232 0.73 -9.75 22.77
N ALA A 233 1.99 -10.08 22.47
CA ALA A 233 2.88 -10.79 23.40
C ALA A 233 3.31 -9.95 24.61
N THR A 234 3.26 -8.61 24.52
CA THR A 234 3.78 -7.70 25.55
C THR A 234 2.71 -7.04 26.42
N ARG A 235 1.41 -7.16 26.08
CA ARG A 235 0.33 -6.64 26.93
C ARG A 235 -0.37 -7.77 27.66
N ASP A 236 -0.80 -8.81 26.94
CA ASP A 236 -1.46 -9.99 27.52
C ASP A 236 -1.21 -11.24 26.67
N ALA A 237 -0.06 -11.89 26.90
CA ALA A 237 0.33 -13.09 26.15
C ALA A 237 -0.66 -14.26 26.36
N ALA A 238 -1.26 -14.39 27.54
CA ALA A 238 -2.21 -15.47 27.82
C ALA A 238 -3.51 -15.28 27.03
N ALA A 239 -4.06 -14.07 26.99
CA ALA A 239 -5.23 -13.77 26.17
C ALA A 239 -4.94 -13.88 24.67
N ALA A 240 -3.74 -13.47 24.23
CA ALA A 240 -3.30 -13.62 22.84
C ALA A 240 -3.22 -15.09 22.41
N ILE A 241 -2.68 -15.97 23.26
CA ILE A 241 -2.67 -17.43 23.01
C ILE A 241 -4.11 -17.96 22.95
N PHE A 242 -4.95 -17.64 23.93
CA PHE A 242 -6.32 -18.12 24.00
C PHE A 242 -7.14 -17.78 22.74
N MET A 243 -7.11 -16.52 22.31
CA MET A 243 -7.81 -16.10 21.10
C MET A 243 -7.15 -16.63 19.83
N GLY A 244 -5.81 -16.64 19.77
CA GLY A 244 -5.07 -17.10 18.61
C GLY A 244 -5.26 -18.59 18.33
N GLU A 245 -5.35 -19.44 19.35
CA GLU A 245 -5.64 -20.87 19.18
C GLU A 245 -7.04 -21.11 18.59
N ARG A 246 -8.04 -20.30 19.00
CA ARG A 246 -9.38 -20.34 18.39
C ARG A 246 -9.35 -19.90 16.93
N ALA A 247 -8.57 -18.85 16.62
CA ALA A 247 -8.37 -18.39 15.25
C ALA A 247 -7.73 -19.47 14.37
N ILE A 248 -6.67 -20.14 14.86
CA ILE A 248 -6.00 -21.26 14.17
C ILE A 248 -7.01 -22.37 13.85
N ALA A 249 -7.73 -22.85 14.88
CA ALA A 249 -8.65 -23.97 14.72
C ALA A 249 -9.79 -23.68 13.71
N LEU A 250 -10.28 -22.43 13.66
CA LEU A 250 -11.30 -22.03 12.70
C LEU A 250 -10.71 -21.78 11.31
N ALA A 251 -9.55 -21.15 11.22
CA ALA A 251 -8.87 -20.85 9.95
C ALA A 251 -8.50 -22.14 9.20
N GLU A 252 -8.02 -23.17 9.90
CA GLU A 252 -7.74 -24.50 9.32
C GLU A 252 -9.01 -25.13 8.72
N ARG A 253 -10.12 -25.11 9.46
CA ARG A 253 -11.40 -25.68 8.99
C ARG A 253 -11.97 -24.91 7.80
N ALA A 254 -11.81 -23.59 7.80
CA ALA A 254 -12.31 -22.71 6.75
C ALA A 254 -11.37 -22.62 5.53
N GLY A 255 -10.15 -23.15 5.61
CA GLY A 255 -9.13 -22.98 4.57
C GLY A 255 -8.61 -21.55 4.43
N SER A 256 -8.69 -20.74 5.49
CA SER A 256 -8.18 -19.35 5.48
C SER A 256 -6.67 -19.33 5.76
N THR A 257 -5.87 -19.52 4.72
CA THR A 257 -4.40 -19.62 4.82
C THR A 257 -3.76 -18.38 5.44
N GLU A 258 -4.18 -17.18 5.05
CA GLU A 258 -3.61 -15.92 5.56
C GLU A 258 -3.88 -15.75 7.07
N THR A 259 -5.13 -15.97 7.49
CA THR A 259 -5.52 -15.92 8.91
C THR A 259 -4.79 -16.97 9.74
N LEU A 260 -4.63 -18.19 9.20
CA LEU A 260 -3.91 -19.27 9.86
C LEU A 260 -2.45 -18.89 10.13
N ILE A 261 -1.76 -18.39 9.11
CA ILE A 261 -0.36 -17.97 9.22
C ILE A 261 -0.22 -16.84 10.24
N ASP A 262 -1.08 -15.81 10.15
CA ASP A 262 -1.03 -14.66 11.05
C ASP A 262 -1.26 -15.05 12.53
N ALA A 263 -2.23 -15.94 12.76
CA ALA A 263 -2.52 -16.46 14.09
C ALA A 263 -1.38 -17.34 14.63
N LEU A 264 -0.77 -18.19 13.81
CA LEU A 264 0.39 -18.99 14.20
C LEU A 264 1.59 -18.12 14.62
N ILE A 265 1.88 -17.06 13.85
CA ILE A 265 2.93 -16.10 14.22
C ILE A 265 2.61 -15.49 15.59
N THR A 266 1.37 -15.01 15.76
CA THR A 266 0.92 -14.33 16.98
C THR A 266 1.00 -15.23 18.22
N VAL A 267 0.50 -16.47 18.14
CA VAL A 267 0.59 -17.42 19.26
C VAL A 267 2.04 -17.81 19.53
N GLY A 268 2.84 -18.00 18.48
CA GLY A 268 4.27 -18.28 18.63
C GLY A 268 5.02 -17.17 19.37
N GLU A 269 4.80 -15.91 18.98
CA GLU A 269 5.37 -14.73 19.65
C GLU A 269 4.96 -14.66 21.13
N ALA A 270 3.67 -14.89 21.43
CA ALA A 270 3.15 -14.85 22.79
C ALA A 270 3.74 -15.97 23.66
N ARG A 271 3.88 -17.18 23.13
CA ARG A 271 4.55 -18.32 23.81
C ARG A 271 6.02 -18.03 24.11
N LEU A 272 6.74 -17.48 23.14
CA LEU A 272 8.13 -17.06 23.35
C LEU A 272 8.26 -16.03 24.47
N ALA A 273 7.33 -15.07 24.56
CA ALA A 273 7.31 -14.08 25.62
C ALA A 273 7.03 -14.67 27.02
N LEU A 274 6.26 -15.76 27.10
CA LEU A 274 6.05 -16.53 28.33
C LEU A 274 7.19 -17.52 28.67
N GLY A 275 8.20 -17.63 27.80
CA GLY A 275 9.33 -18.56 27.99
C GLY A 275 9.06 -19.98 27.50
N GLU A 276 7.95 -20.24 26.81
CA GLU A 276 7.64 -21.51 26.16
C GLU A 276 8.41 -21.64 24.83
N ILE A 277 9.74 -21.76 24.94
CA ILE A 277 10.66 -21.61 23.80
C ILE A 277 10.36 -22.62 22.67
N ASP A 278 10.26 -23.91 22.99
CA ASP A 278 10.10 -24.95 21.96
C ASP A 278 8.77 -24.83 21.21
N GLY A 279 7.67 -24.64 21.95
CA GLY A 279 6.33 -24.48 21.36
C GLY A 279 6.17 -23.19 20.56
N GLY A 280 6.77 -22.09 21.04
CA GLY A 280 6.78 -20.82 20.33
C GLY A 280 7.60 -20.88 19.03
N GLN A 281 8.80 -21.47 19.06
CA GLN A 281 9.64 -21.66 17.87
C GLN A 281 8.95 -22.53 16.83
N GLN A 282 8.36 -23.65 17.25
CA GLN A 282 7.66 -24.56 16.34
C GLN A 282 6.52 -23.86 15.57
N GLN A 283 5.75 -23.01 16.24
CA GLN A 283 4.66 -22.27 15.58
C GLN A 283 5.17 -21.23 14.58
N VAL A 284 6.20 -20.45 14.94
CA VAL A 284 6.77 -19.44 14.03
C VAL A 284 7.45 -20.10 12.82
N GLU A 285 8.11 -21.24 13.00
CA GLU A 285 8.69 -22.00 11.89
C GLU A 285 7.62 -22.59 10.97
N ALA A 286 6.54 -23.12 11.54
CA ALA A 286 5.40 -23.62 10.77
C ALA A 286 4.73 -22.51 9.95
N SER A 287 4.50 -21.33 10.55
CA SER A 287 3.91 -20.18 9.86
C SER A 287 4.82 -19.67 8.74
N MET A 288 6.14 -19.65 8.95
CA MET A 288 7.11 -19.22 7.95
C MET A 288 7.08 -20.12 6.71
N ARG A 289 7.07 -21.44 6.90
CA ARG A 289 6.97 -22.38 5.78
C ARG A 289 5.67 -22.18 4.99
N LEU A 290 4.54 -22.07 5.69
CA LEU A 290 3.24 -21.83 5.05
C LEU A 290 3.19 -20.50 4.29
N ALA A 291 3.80 -19.44 4.83
CA ALA A 291 3.86 -18.13 4.17
C ALA A 291 4.67 -18.16 2.87
N ILE A 292 5.82 -18.86 2.88
CA ILE A 292 6.67 -19.05 1.70
C ILE A 292 5.92 -19.87 0.64
N ASP A 293 5.32 -20.99 1.03
CA ASP A 293 4.58 -21.88 0.12
C ASP A 293 3.37 -21.15 -0.52
N ALA A 294 2.73 -20.25 0.23
CA ALA A 294 1.61 -19.45 -0.25
C ALA A 294 2.02 -18.18 -1.03
N GLY A 295 3.31 -17.83 -1.09
CA GLY A 295 3.80 -16.59 -1.73
C GLY A 295 3.33 -15.31 -1.04
N LEU A 296 3.10 -15.34 0.28
CA LEU A 296 2.60 -14.21 1.07
C LEU A 296 3.76 -13.43 1.69
N ASP A 297 4.47 -12.65 0.88
CA ASP A 297 5.74 -11.99 1.26
C ASP A 297 5.64 -11.12 2.51
N GLY A 298 4.51 -10.45 2.74
CA GLY A 298 4.29 -9.66 3.95
C GLY A 298 4.29 -10.50 5.23
N LEU A 299 3.63 -11.67 5.19
CA LEU A 299 3.61 -12.61 6.32
C LEU A 299 4.94 -13.38 6.44
N THR A 300 5.62 -13.65 5.33
CA THR A 300 6.99 -14.18 5.34
C THR A 300 7.93 -13.23 6.07
N ALA A 301 7.87 -11.93 5.74
CA ALA A 301 8.68 -10.90 6.40
C ALA A 301 8.35 -10.79 7.90
N ARG A 302 7.07 -10.86 8.29
CA ARG A 302 6.66 -10.87 9.70
C ARG A 302 7.21 -12.10 10.42
N ALA A 303 7.00 -13.30 9.89
CA ALA A 303 7.49 -14.54 10.48
C ALA A 303 9.02 -14.54 10.67
N HIS A 304 9.78 -13.91 9.75
CA HIS A 304 11.24 -13.75 9.91
C HIS A 304 11.63 -12.82 11.07
N GLN A 305 10.84 -11.78 11.36
CA GLN A 305 11.08 -10.88 12.50
C GLN A 305 10.79 -11.57 13.83
N SER A 306 9.74 -12.40 13.85
CA SER A 306 9.28 -13.19 15.00
C SER A 306 10.14 -14.43 15.26
N GLY A 307 10.80 -14.94 14.21
CA GLY A 307 11.66 -16.12 14.29
C GLY A 307 12.85 -15.91 15.21
N PRO A 308 13.46 -16.99 15.71
CA PRO A 308 14.62 -16.87 16.57
C PRO A 308 15.70 -16.04 15.86
N ARG A 309 16.10 -14.91 16.46
CA ARG A 309 17.43 -14.34 16.17
C ARG A 309 18.41 -15.41 16.59
N VAL A 310 18.84 -16.22 15.63
CA VAL A 310 19.88 -17.23 15.86
C VAL A 310 21.20 -16.48 16.10
N CYS A 311 21.37 -15.94 17.31
CA CYS A 311 22.67 -15.93 17.95
C CYS A 311 22.99 -17.40 18.21
N ARG A 312 23.55 -18.09 17.20
CA ARG A 312 24.19 -19.38 17.38
C ARG A 312 25.34 -19.16 18.37
N VAL A 313 25.06 -19.25 19.66
CA VAL A 313 26.11 -19.42 20.67
C VAL A 313 26.62 -20.83 20.46
N ARG A 314 27.65 -20.95 19.62
CA ARG A 314 28.34 -22.20 19.39
C ARG A 314 28.84 -22.68 20.76
N PRO A 315 28.43 -23.86 21.26
CA PRO A 315 28.95 -24.33 22.52
C PRO A 315 30.45 -24.55 22.33
N VAL A 316 31.27 -23.75 23.02
CA VAL A 316 32.69 -24.02 23.11
C VAL A 316 32.81 -25.34 23.86
N ALA A 317 33.32 -26.36 23.19
CA ALA A 317 33.62 -27.65 23.79
C ALA A 317 34.43 -27.40 25.08
N ARG A 318 33.93 -27.93 26.20
CA ARG A 318 34.66 -27.91 27.47
C ARG A 318 35.93 -28.76 27.30
N GLY A 319 37.04 -28.09 27.04
CA GLY A 319 38.36 -28.63 27.35
C GLY A 319 38.59 -28.49 28.84
N ASP A 320 38.85 -29.62 29.50
CA ASP A 320 39.34 -29.67 30.87
C ASP A 320 40.53 -28.73 31.06
N THR A 321 40.45 -27.85 32.06
CA THR A 321 41.46 -27.66 33.13
C THR A 321 41.15 -26.44 33.99
N ALA A 322 41.17 -26.68 35.30
CA ALA A 322 41.58 -25.83 36.42
C ALA A 322 41.30 -24.30 36.42
N SER A 323 40.56 -23.89 37.46
CA SER A 323 40.70 -22.65 38.24
C SER A 323 41.04 -21.33 37.51
N ARG A 324 40.06 -20.44 37.40
CA ARG A 324 40.14 -19.01 37.79
C ARG A 324 38.84 -18.27 37.45
N THR A 325 38.47 -17.39 38.37
CA THR A 325 37.38 -16.41 38.31
C THR A 325 37.33 -15.70 36.95
N ARG A 326 36.20 -15.78 36.24
CA ARG A 326 36.02 -15.06 34.97
C ARG A 326 35.31 -13.73 35.21
N HIS A 327 36.04 -12.64 35.04
CA HIS A 327 35.46 -11.35 34.68
C HIS A 327 35.00 -11.41 33.22
N TRP A 328 33.79 -10.89 32.95
CA TRP A 328 33.26 -10.76 31.60
C TRP A 328 33.71 -9.43 31.00
N VAL A 329 34.48 -9.46 29.91
CA VAL A 329 34.79 -8.28 29.11
C VAL A 329 33.87 -8.27 27.88
N LEU A 330 33.01 -7.26 27.80
CA LEU A 330 32.22 -6.95 26.60
C LEU A 330 33.14 -6.31 25.54
N HIS A 331 33.43 -7.03 24.45
CA HIS A 331 34.01 -6.41 23.26
C HIS A 331 32.90 -5.85 22.36
N ARG A 332 32.77 -4.52 22.30
CA ARG A 332 32.03 -3.81 21.24
C ARG A 332 32.90 -3.75 19.97
N PRO A 333 32.42 -4.15 18.79
CA PRO A 333 33.02 -3.69 17.54
C PRO A 333 32.63 -2.21 17.34
N ARG A 334 33.63 -1.33 17.25
CA ARG A 334 33.45 0.05 16.80
C ARG A 334 33.30 0.05 15.27
N SER A 335 32.08 0.19 14.77
CA SER A 335 31.83 0.61 13.40
C SER A 335 31.24 2.03 13.41
N ARG A 336 32.05 3.00 12.96
CA ARG A 336 31.60 4.38 12.68
C ARG A 336 30.64 4.37 11.47
N PRO A 337 29.55 5.14 11.47
CA PRO A 337 28.77 5.37 10.26
C PRO A 337 29.53 6.31 9.28
N PRO A 338 29.35 6.15 7.96
CA PRO A 338 29.96 7.04 6.96
C PRO A 338 29.25 8.41 6.92
N PRO A 339 29.94 9.48 6.46
CA PRO A 339 29.36 10.82 6.37
C PRO A 339 28.41 10.94 5.17
N LEU A 340 27.33 11.71 5.35
CA LEU A 340 26.40 12.12 4.29
C LEU A 340 27.07 13.12 3.33
N PRO A 341 26.77 13.09 2.02
CA PRO A 341 27.30 14.06 1.07
C PRO A 341 26.59 15.42 1.22
N HIS A 342 27.40 16.47 1.36
CA HIS A 342 27.02 17.85 1.16
C HIS A 342 27.04 18.16 -0.33
N ASP A 343 25.93 18.64 -0.88
CA ASP A 343 25.95 19.51 -2.06
C ASP A 343 25.41 20.88 -1.67
N GLY A 344 26.24 21.88 -1.91
CA GLY A 344 25.91 23.28 -1.69
C GLY A 344 25.30 23.89 -2.94
N LEU A 345 24.31 24.76 -2.75
CA LEU A 345 24.18 25.98 -3.52
C LEU A 345 23.86 27.12 -2.57
N ALA A 346 24.71 28.13 -2.62
CA ALA A 346 24.66 29.33 -1.81
C ALA A 346 24.10 30.50 -2.63
N ARG A 347 23.38 31.39 -1.93
CA ARG A 347 23.11 32.82 -2.24
C ARG A 347 22.10 33.08 -3.37
N SER A 348 21.26 34.10 -3.34
CA SER A 348 21.23 35.36 -2.58
C SER A 348 19.80 35.90 -2.48
N LEU A 349 19.54 36.70 -1.43
CA LEU A 349 18.87 38.02 -1.40
C LEU A 349 18.53 38.30 0.09
N SER A 350 19.39 38.95 0.89
CA SER A 350 19.38 40.40 1.20
C SER A 350 17.96 40.99 1.24
N SER A 351 17.47 41.74 2.23
CA SER A 351 18.04 42.39 3.40
C SER A 351 16.87 43.14 4.04
N GLN A 352 16.64 43.07 5.35
CA GLN A 352 16.15 44.19 6.17
C GLN A 352 16.05 43.75 7.64
N THR A 353 16.99 44.22 8.43
CA THR A 353 16.89 44.30 9.89
C THR A 353 16.79 45.76 10.29
N GLY A 354 15.89 46.07 11.21
CA GLY A 354 16.12 47.11 12.20
C GLY A 354 14.93 48.03 12.46
N GLN A 355 14.30 47.87 13.64
CA GLN A 355 14.25 48.86 14.74
C GLN A 355 13.16 48.41 15.74
N LEU A 356 13.54 47.96 16.94
CA LEU A 356 13.73 48.73 18.19
C LEU A 356 12.42 49.14 18.88
N GLY A 357 12.21 48.62 20.10
CA GLY A 357 11.19 49.10 21.04
C GLY A 357 11.09 48.27 22.32
N ARG A 358 11.79 48.70 23.38
CA ARG A 358 11.88 48.07 24.71
C ARG A 358 10.77 48.55 25.67
N ARG A 359 10.57 47.74 26.73
CA ARG A 359 10.14 48.07 28.14
C ARG A 359 8.62 48.31 28.34
N THR A 360 7.94 47.88 29.42
CA THR A 360 8.24 47.58 30.86
C THR A 360 7.24 46.53 31.41
N LYS A 361 7.62 45.60 32.33
CA LYS A 361 7.29 45.52 33.79
C LYS A 361 5.88 46.06 34.15
N SER A 362 5.00 45.44 34.96
CA SER A 362 5.13 44.58 36.16
C SER A 362 3.72 44.22 36.68
N GLY A 363 3.59 43.16 37.51
CA GLY A 363 2.47 43.02 38.47
C GLY A 363 1.80 41.64 38.58
N GLU A 364 2.28 40.80 39.52
CA GLU A 364 1.55 40.22 40.68
C GLU A 364 0.01 40.39 40.73
N LEU A 365 -0.84 39.53 41.29
CA LEU A 365 -0.84 38.37 42.20
C LEU A 365 -2.30 37.84 42.20
N GLY A 366 -2.55 36.63 42.72
CA GLY A 366 -3.87 36.30 43.31
C GLY A 366 -4.45 34.94 42.97
N ALA A 367 -4.16 33.96 43.83
CA ALA A 367 -4.89 32.71 43.94
C ALA A 367 -6.16 32.90 44.79
N GLU A 368 -7.21 32.11 44.53
CA GLU A 368 -8.18 31.71 45.56
C GLU A 368 -8.92 30.42 45.10
N CYS A 369 -8.64 29.33 45.81
CA CYS A 369 -9.50 28.15 45.90
C CYS A 369 -10.38 28.31 47.14
N ALA A 370 -11.60 27.79 47.07
CA ALA A 370 -12.37 27.31 48.20
C ALA A 370 -12.64 25.80 48.01
#